data_AF-A0AAV8Y9P9-F1
#
_entry.id   AF-A0AAV8Y9P9-F1
#
_cell.length_a   1.000
_cell.length_b   1.000
_cell.length_c   1.000
_cell.angle_alpha   90.00
_cell.angle_beta   90.00
_cell.angle_gamma   90.00
#
_symmetry.space_group_name_H-M   'P 1'
#
loop_
_entity.id
_entity.type
_entity.pdbx_description
1 polymer ?
#
loop_
_entity_poly.entity_id
_entity_poly.type
_entity_poly.pdbx_seq_one_letter_code
_entity_poly.pdbx_strand_id
1 'polypeptide(L)'
;MSWIFKMPRAKKPRRADARIYKSYDGDDSMKRAVEEVRGSGSYKADANLYGINRTTLMNHIKGMKCKKIGRPTVLTVQEEEILVHTLVKLGEWGYGFDRLQLQHRVQDYVRRMERPNPFHNGMPGPDWCLMFERR
;
A
#
# COMPACT_ATOMS: atom_id res chain seq x y z
N MET A 1 -18.04 6.39 -31.88
CA MET A 1 -17.15 5.81 -30.84
C MET A 1 -17.75 6.14 -29.48
N SER A 2 -18.40 5.15 -28.84
CA SER A 2 -19.05 5.34 -27.54
C SER A 2 -18.00 5.34 -26.43
N TRP A 3 -17.78 6.49 -25.80
CA TRP A 3 -16.98 6.58 -24.58
C TRP A 3 -17.86 6.13 -23.41
N ILE A 4 -17.74 4.85 -23.02
CA ILE A 4 -18.36 4.38 -21.78
C ILE A 4 -17.59 5.03 -20.62
N PHE A 5 -18.18 6.07 -20.04
CA PHE A 5 -17.75 6.64 -18.76
C PHE A 5 -17.95 5.56 -17.68
N LYS A 6 -16.98 4.65 -17.51
CA LYS A 6 -16.98 3.69 -16.40
C LYS A 6 -16.79 4.48 -15.11
N MET A 7 -17.87 4.62 -14.35
CA MET A 7 -17.80 5.12 -12.98
C MET A 7 -16.69 4.40 -12.19
N PRO A 8 -15.97 5.10 -11.28
CA PRO A 8 -14.99 4.45 -10.41
C PRO A 8 -15.67 3.28 -9.70
N ARG A 9 -15.01 2.12 -9.73
CA ARG A 9 -15.58 0.87 -9.20
C ARG A 9 -15.90 1.06 -7.72
N ALA A 10 -17.19 1.16 -7.39
CA ALA A 10 -17.63 1.15 -6.00
C ALA A 10 -17.08 -0.13 -5.33
N LYS A 11 -16.24 0.05 -4.30
CA LYS A 11 -15.70 -1.08 -3.55
C LYS A 11 -16.86 -1.75 -2.82
N LYS A 12 -17.11 -3.02 -3.13
CA LYS A 12 -18.11 -3.80 -2.38
C LYS A 12 -17.69 -3.83 -0.90
N PRO A 13 -18.62 -3.59 0.04
CA PRO A 13 -18.29 -3.68 1.46
C PRO A 13 -17.81 -5.09 1.80
N ARG A 14 -17.01 -5.21 2.88
CA ARG A 14 -16.60 -6.53 3.38
C ARG A 14 -17.87 -7.30 3.76
N ARG A 15 -17.90 -8.59 3.43
CA ARG A 15 -19.01 -9.46 3.85
C ARG A 15 -19.03 -9.54 5.38
N ALA A 16 -20.21 -9.61 5.97
CA ALA A 16 -20.36 -9.64 7.43
C ALA A 16 -19.71 -10.88 8.07
N ASP A 17 -19.68 -12.00 7.34
CA ASP A 17 -19.07 -13.28 7.72
C ASP A 17 -17.56 -13.36 7.42
N ALA A 18 -16.96 -12.31 6.85
CA ALA A 18 -15.56 -12.35 6.50
C ALA A 18 -14.68 -12.42 7.75
N ARG A 19 -13.74 -13.39 7.77
CA ARG A 19 -12.75 -13.51 8.84
C ARG A 19 -12.01 -12.18 9.07
N ILE A 20 -12.08 -11.69 10.30
CA ILE A 20 -11.29 -10.55 10.76
C ILE A 20 -9.91 -11.07 11.12
N TYR A 21 -8.87 -10.58 10.45
CA TYR A 21 -7.50 -10.90 10.81
C TYR A 21 -7.11 -10.13 12.07
N LYS A 22 -6.59 -10.82 13.08
CA LYS A 22 -6.02 -10.18 14.27
C LYS A 22 -4.69 -9.53 13.87
N SER A 23 -4.61 -8.20 14.01
CA SER A 23 -3.34 -7.48 13.93
C SER A 23 -2.67 -7.53 15.31
N TYR A 24 -1.43 -7.99 15.36
CA TYR A 24 -0.61 -7.97 16.58
C TYR A 24 0.29 -6.75 16.65
N ASP A 25 0.27 -5.89 15.63
CA ASP A 25 1.06 -4.66 15.60
C ASP A 25 0.51 -3.66 16.62
N GLY A 26 1.36 -3.26 17.56
CA GLY A 26 0.96 -2.40 18.69
C GLY A 26 0.26 -3.11 19.86
N ASP A 27 0.01 -4.42 19.78
CA ASP A 27 -0.63 -5.21 20.84
C ASP A 27 0.32 -5.39 22.05
N ASP A 28 -0.16 -5.08 23.26
CA ASP A 28 0.61 -5.22 24.50
C ASP A 28 0.98 -6.68 24.77
N SER A 29 0.11 -7.62 24.38
CA SER A 29 0.38 -9.05 24.51
C SER A 29 1.57 -9.50 23.65
N MET A 30 1.75 -8.92 22.47
CA MET A 30 2.89 -9.21 21.59
C MET A 30 4.19 -8.65 22.17
N LYS A 31 4.16 -7.45 22.76
CA LYS A 31 5.37 -6.85 23.37
C LYS A 31 5.88 -7.70 24.53
N ARG A 32 4.99 -8.07 25.45
CA ARG A 32 5.34 -8.93 26.60
C ARG A 32 5.86 -10.30 26.15
N ALA A 33 5.20 -10.92 25.17
CA ALA A 33 5.65 -12.20 24.61
C ALA A 33 7.07 -12.11 24.00
N VAL A 34 7.41 -10.99 23.35
CA VAL A 34 8.75 -10.78 22.79
C VAL A 34 9.81 -10.58 23.87
N GLU A 35 9.48 -9.86 24.95
CA GLU A 35 10.39 -9.66 26.09
C GLU A 35 10.67 -10.98 26.83
N GLU A 36 9.64 -11.78 27.10
CA GLU A 36 9.76 -13.07 27.78
C GLU A 36 10.66 -14.05 27.02
N VAL A 37 10.43 -14.20 25.70
CA VAL A 37 11.23 -15.08 24.83
C VAL A 37 12.68 -14.59 24.73
N ARG A 38 12.92 -13.28 24.79
CA ARG A 38 14.28 -12.70 24.74
C ARG A 38 15.06 -12.94 26.03
N GLY A 39 14.39 -12.99 27.19
CA GLY A 39 15.03 -13.27 28.47
C GLY A 39 15.53 -14.71 28.55
N SER A 40 14.60 -15.68 28.48
CA SER A 40 14.89 -17.12 28.49
C SER A 40 13.67 -17.99 28.12
N GLY A 41 12.57 -17.38 27.69
CA GLY A 41 11.32 -18.06 27.40
C GLY A 41 11.36 -18.98 26.19
N SER A 42 10.38 -19.87 26.11
CA SER A 42 10.21 -20.78 24.97
C SER A 42 9.13 -20.26 24.05
N TYR A 43 9.47 -20.10 22.76
CA TYR A 43 8.53 -19.70 21.70
C TYR A 43 7.18 -20.43 21.75
N LYS A 44 7.16 -21.71 22.15
CA LYS A 44 5.91 -22.49 22.22
C LYS A 44 5.11 -22.18 23.48
N ALA A 45 5.77 -22.05 24.63
CA ALA A 45 5.12 -21.76 25.91
C ALA A 45 4.53 -20.35 25.87
N ASP A 46 5.32 -19.37 25.46
CA ASP A 46 4.92 -17.96 25.45
C ASP A 46 3.83 -17.69 24.40
N ALA A 47 3.93 -18.32 23.22
CA ALA A 47 2.87 -18.25 22.21
C ALA A 47 1.51 -18.73 22.73
N ASN A 48 1.49 -19.83 23.48
CA ASN A 48 0.27 -20.35 24.08
C ASN A 48 -0.24 -19.45 25.21
N LEU A 49 0.65 -18.95 26.06
CA LEU A 49 0.32 -18.07 27.18
C LEU A 49 -0.37 -16.77 26.72
N TYR A 50 0.15 -16.17 25.65
CA TYR A 50 -0.36 -14.89 25.12
C TYR A 50 -1.41 -15.07 23.99
N GLY A 51 -1.76 -16.30 23.61
CA GLY A 51 -2.71 -16.57 22.53
C GLY A 51 -2.23 -16.05 21.16
N ILE A 52 -0.91 -16.10 20.93
CA ILE A 52 -0.26 -15.67 19.70
C ILE A 52 0.15 -16.92 18.92
N ASN A 53 0.00 -16.92 17.60
CA ASN A 53 0.55 -18.00 16.81
C ASN A 53 2.09 -18.01 16.93
N ARG A 54 2.67 -19.17 17.28
CA ARG A 54 4.11 -19.38 17.42
C ARG A 54 4.92 -18.84 16.24
N THR A 55 4.45 -19.03 15.00
CA THR A 55 5.17 -18.55 13.82
C THR A 55 5.17 -17.03 13.74
N THR A 56 4.08 -16.38 14.14
CA THR A 56 3.97 -14.91 14.19
C THR A 56 4.92 -14.34 15.21
N LEU A 57 4.96 -14.91 16.43
CA LEU A 57 5.90 -14.50 17.48
C LEU A 57 7.37 -14.65 17.02
N MET A 58 7.70 -15.78 16.39
CA MET A 58 9.02 -16.02 15.83
C MET A 58 9.38 -14.99 14.73
N ASN A 59 8.43 -14.65 13.85
CA ASN A 59 8.66 -13.65 12.79
C ASN A 59 8.94 -12.26 13.38
N HIS A 60 8.21 -11.87 14.42
CA HIS A 60 8.43 -10.62 15.15
C HIS A 60 9.82 -10.57 15.78
N ILE A 61 10.25 -11.65 16.44
CA ILE A 61 11.57 -11.72 17.08
C ILE A 61 12.71 -11.68 16.05
N LYS A 62 12.56 -12.39 14.93
CA LYS A 62 13.52 -12.39 13.82
C LYS A 62 13.52 -11.08 13.01
N GLY A 63 12.61 -10.14 13.31
CA GLY A 63 12.46 -8.91 12.54
C GLY A 63 12.02 -9.15 11.10
N MET A 64 11.38 -10.29 10.80
CA MET A 64 10.86 -10.59 9.47
C MET A 64 9.67 -9.69 9.16
N LYS A 65 9.96 -8.56 8.50
CA LYS A 65 8.93 -7.65 8.00
C LYS A 65 8.51 -8.10 6.61
N CYS A 66 7.23 -8.42 6.44
CA CYS A 66 6.65 -8.57 5.11
C CYS A 66 6.79 -7.25 4.34
N LYS A 67 7.03 -7.33 3.03
CA LYS A 67 6.97 -6.15 2.15
C LYS A 67 5.59 -5.49 2.27
N LYS A 68 5.53 -4.18 2.03
CA LYS A 68 4.26 -3.42 2.03
C LYS A 68 3.23 -4.18 1.19
N ILE A 69 2.10 -4.52 1.81
CA ILE A 69 1.06 -5.33 1.20
C ILE A 69 0.46 -4.54 0.03
N GLY A 70 0.54 -5.09 -1.18
CA GLY A 70 0.02 -4.47 -2.39
C GLY A 70 0.94 -4.66 -3.59
N ARG A 71 0.45 -4.25 -4.77
CA ARG A 71 1.28 -4.22 -5.97
C ARG A 71 2.33 -3.11 -5.85
N PRO A 72 3.60 -3.36 -6.19
CA PRO A 72 4.60 -2.29 -6.25
C PRO A 72 4.15 -1.18 -7.19
N THR A 73 4.58 0.03 -6.87
CA THR A 73 4.29 1.25 -7.64
C THR A 73 5.07 1.21 -8.95
N VAL A 74 4.50 1.77 -10.01
CA VAL A 74 5.18 1.87 -11.32
C VAL A 74 6.26 2.96 -11.28
N LEU A 75 5.99 4.01 -10.51
CA LEU A 75 6.93 5.10 -10.23
C LEU A 75 7.76 4.77 -9.00
N THR A 76 9.03 5.16 -8.99
CA THR A 76 9.87 5.13 -7.80
C THR A 76 9.45 6.22 -6.81
N VAL A 77 9.89 6.12 -5.56
CA VAL A 77 9.59 7.13 -4.53
C VAL A 77 10.07 8.51 -4.97
N GLN A 78 11.28 8.59 -5.53
CA GLN A 78 11.87 9.83 -6.03
C GLN A 78 11.07 10.42 -7.19
N GLU A 79 10.60 9.58 -8.11
CA GLU A 79 9.74 10.01 -9.23
C GLU A 79 8.39 10.54 -8.72
N GLU A 80 7.80 9.88 -7.71
CA GLU A 80 6.54 10.34 -7.09
C GLU A 80 6.75 11.68 -6.36
N GLU A 81 7.86 11.87 -5.64
CA GLU A 81 8.20 13.13 -4.97
C GLU A 81 8.34 14.29 -5.95
N ILE A 82 9.05 14.10 -7.06
CA ILE A 82 9.18 15.12 -8.11
C ILE A 82 7.82 15.46 -8.71
N LEU A 83 6.98 14.45 -8.94
CA LEU A 83 5.64 14.65 -9.49
C LEU A 83 4.77 15.46 -8.53
N VAL A 84 4.75 15.10 -7.24
CA VAL A 84 4.01 15.84 -6.20
C VAL A 84 4.51 17.28 -6.09
N HIS A 85 5.83 17.49 -6.01
CA HIS A 85 6.40 18.83 -5.96
C HIS A 85 5.95 19.69 -7.15
N THR A 86 5.98 19.11 -8.36
CA THR A 86 5.52 19.81 -9.57
C THR A 86 4.04 20.17 -9.50
N LEU A 87 3.19 19.25 -9.03
CA LEU A 87 1.74 19.50 -8.87
C LEU A 87 1.46 20.60 -7.85
N VAL A 88 2.17 20.61 -6.72
CA VAL A 88 2.04 21.67 -5.70
C VAL A 88 2.43 23.02 -6.27
N LYS A 89 3.55 23.12 -7.00
CA LYS A 89 3.97 24.37 -7.65
C LYS A 89 2.98 24.87 -8.69
N LEU A 90 2.41 23.97 -9.49
CA LEU A 90 1.35 24.35 -10.43
C LEU A 90 0.12 24.91 -9.70
N GLY A 91 -0.26 24.32 -8.57
CA GLY A 91 -1.34 24.82 -7.72
C GLY A 91 -1.03 26.20 -7.12
N GLU A 92 0.19 26.43 -6.63
CA GLU A 92 0.64 27.74 -6.13
C GLU A 92 0.57 28.82 -7.22
N TRP A 93 0.83 28.47 -8.48
CA TRP A 93 0.74 29.38 -9.63
C TRP A 93 -0.69 29.60 -10.13
N GLY A 94 -1.69 29.00 -9.49
CA GLY A 94 -3.10 29.16 -9.84
C GLY A 94 -3.56 28.25 -10.97
N TYR A 95 -2.77 27.25 -11.36
CA TYR A 95 -3.21 26.24 -12.33
C TYR A 95 -3.97 25.11 -11.64
N GLY A 96 -5.21 24.88 -12.08
CA GLY A 96 -5.94 23.67 -11.72
C GLY A 96 -5.35 22.46 -12.43
N PHE A 97 -5.15 21.37 -11.70
CA PHE A 97 -4.64 20.12 -12.25
C PHE A 97 -5.63 18.97 -11.98
N ASP A 98 -6.16 18.38 -13.06
CA ASP A 98 -7.16 17.31 -12.97
C ASP A 98 -6.52 15.91 -12.96
N ARG A 99 -7.25 14.93 -12.42
CA ARG A 99 -6.85 13.51 -12.37
C ARG A 99 -6.62 12.94 -13.77
N LEU A 100 -7.34 13.38 -14.79
CA LEU A 100 -7.10 12.93 -16.17
C LEU A 100 -5.75 13.43 -16.69
N GLN A 101 -5.40 14.69 -16.39
CA GLN A 101 -4.08 15.25 -16.74
C GLN A 101 -2.96 14.50 -16.02
N LEU A 102 -3.17 14.09 -14.77
CA LEU A 102 -2.24 13.24 -14.04
C LEU A 102 -2.03 11.89 -14.74
N GLN A 103 -3.11 11.24 -15.18
CA GLN A 103 -3.04 9.96 -15.89
C GLN A 103 -2.25 10.10 -17.19
N HIS A 104 -2.52 11.14 -17.98
CA HIS A 104 -1.77 11.38 -19.22
C HIS A 104 -0.30 11.69 -18.96
N ARG A 105 0.00 12.50 -17.94
CA ARG A 105 1.40 12.83 -17.60
C ARG A 105 2.20 11.58 -17.24
N VAL A 106 1.60 10.68 -16.47
CA VAL A 106 2.24 9.42 -16.06
C VAL A 106 2.30 8.44 -17.23
N GLN A 107 1.27 8.40 -18.08
CA GLN A 107 1.27 7.59 -19.30
C GLN A 107 2.43 7.98 -20.23
N ASP A 108 2.60 9.28 -20.48
CA ASP A 108 3.69 9.80 -21.30
C ASP A 108 5.05 9.45 -20.71
N TYR A 109 5.19 9.61 -19.39
CA TYR A 109 6.43 9.27 -18.70
C TYR A 109 6.77 7.78 -18.83
N VAL A 110 5.81 6.89 -18.53
CA VAL A 110 6.01 5.44 -18.59
C VAL A 110 6.31 4.96 -20.01
N ARG A 111 5.65 5.56 -21.02
CA ARG A 111 5.90 5.26 -22.44
C ARG A 111 7.30 5.70 -22.89
N ARG A 112 7.73 6.91 -22.51
CA ARG A 112 9.07 7.42 -22.83
C ARG A 112 10.18 6.60 -22.19
N MET A 113 9.95 6.10 -21.00
CA MET A 113 10.91 5.25 -20.27
C MET A 113 10.83 3.78 -20.68
N GLU A 114 9.92 3.41 -21.59
CA GLU A 114 9.64 2.02 -22.01
C GLU A 114 9.48 1.05 -20.84
N ARG A 115 8.96 1.55 -19.70
CA ARG A 115 8.96 0.79 -18.45
C ARG A 115 7.85 -0.26 -18.48
N PRO A 116 8.13 -1.54 -18.12
CA PRO A 116 7.09 -2.55 -17.98
C PRO A 116 6.12 -2.11 -16.88
N ASN A 117 4.85 -2.04 -17.26
CA ASN A 117 3.81 -1.50 -16.40
C ASN A 117 2.53 -2.33 -16.53
N PRO A 118 1.68 -2.33 -15.50
CA PRO A 118 0.43 -3.08 -15.50
C PRO A 118 -0.74 -2.35 -16.15
N PHE A 119 -0.48 -1.17 -16.72
CA PHE A 119 -1.52 -0.27 -17.18
C PHE A 119 -2.00 -0.69 -18.57
N HIS A 120 -3.30 -0.51 -18.81
CA HIS A 120 -3.83 -0.74 -20.15
C HIS A 120 -3.31 0.37 -21.08
N ASN A 121 -2.58 -0.01 -22.13
CA ASN A 121 -1.92 0.91 -23.07
C ASN A 121 -1.02 1.96 -22.39
N GLY A 122 -0.41 1.60 -21.25
CA GLY A 122 0.44 2.50 -20.46
C GLY A 122 -0.33 3.56 -19.65
N MET A 123 -1.67 3.59 -19.68
CA MET A 123 -2.47 4.60 -18.98
C MET A 123 -2.91 4.16 -17.59
N PRO A 124 -2.51 4.85 -16.51
CA PRO A 124 -3.00 4.55 -15.18
C PRO A 124 -4.52 4.72 -15.10
N GLY A 125 -5.18 3.81 -14.37
CA GLY A 125 -6.62 3.90 -14.14
C GLY A 125 -7.00 4.90 -13.03
N PRO A 126 -8.30 5.19 -12.84
CA PRO A 126 -8.79 6.07 -11.77
C PRO A 126 -8.37 5.61 -10.36
N ASP A 127 -8.38 4.30 -10.13
CA ASP A 127 -7.95 3.70 -8.87
C ASP A 127 -6.47 4.00 -8.56
N TRP A 128 -5.62 4.11 -9.59
CA TRP A 128 -4.23 4.48 -9.40
C TRP A 128 -4.10 5.91 -8.88
N CYS A 129 -4.84 6.87 -9.46
CA CYS A 129 -4.85 8.26 -8.98
C CYS A 129 -5.31 8.36 -7.53
N LEU A 130 -6.40 7.66 -7.18
CA LEU A 130 -6.90 7.62 -5.80
C LEU A 130 -5.89 7.01 -4.81
N MET A 131 -5.10 6.04 -5.25
CA MET A 131 -4.04 5.45 -4.41
C MET A 131 -2.80 6.35 -4.36
N PHE A 132 -2.51 7.12 -5.41
CA PHE A 132 -1.42 8.09 -5.45
C PHE A 132 -1.69 9.25 -4.49
N GLU A 133 -2.91 9.82 -4.51
CA GLU A 133 -3.33 10.90 -3.61
C GLU A 133 -3.33 10.53 -2.12
N ARG A 134 -3.40 9.23 -1.79
CA ARG A 134 -3.43 8.72 -0.40
C ARG A 134 -2.05 8.43 0.18
N ARG A 135 -1.00 8.52 -0.63
CA ARG A 135 0.39 8.29 -0.19
C ARG A 135 0.98 9.59 0.31
#